data_AF-A0A227J7X9-F1
#
_entry.id   AF-A0A227J7X9-F1
#
_cell.length_a   1.000
_cell.length_b   1.000
_cell.length_c   1.000
_cell.angle_alpha   90.00
_cell.angle_beta   90.00
_cell.angle_gamma   90.00
#
_symmetry.space_group_name_H-M   'P 1'
#
loop_
_entity.id
_entity.type
_entity.pdbx_description
1 polymer ?
#
loop_
_entity_poly.entity_id
_entity_poly.type
_entity_poly.pdbx_seq_one_letter_code
_entity_poly.pdbx_strand_id
1 'polypeptide(L)'
;PFGDQTSSMSANQWQAATLLHDAMPWEKATRDYEWLYWASAMGFDFKTDVGHFFNRTDMAMSAAEAGVGIAMARMALIEDELTTKRLVSPFAPIPANAGYYLIMNTRSQSTERFREWLLKQI
;
A
#
# COMPACT_ATOMS: atom_id res chain seq x y z
N PRO A 1 -27.07 -10.67 -6.30
CA PRO A 1 -27.51 -9.36 -6.83
C PRO A 1 -26.61 -8.24 -6.28
N PHE A 2 -25.32 -8.31 -6.59
CA PHE A 2 -24.42 -7.17 -6.46
C PHE A 2 -24.12 -6.78 -7.89
N GLY A 3 -24.93 -5.85 -8.39
CA GLY A 3 -24.73 -5.28 -9.70
C GLY A 3 -23.37 -4.62 -9.77
N ASP A 4 -22.84 -4.62 -10.97
CA ASP A 4 -21.61 -4.00 -11.44
C ASP A 4 -21.62 -2.48 -11.13
N GLN A 5 -21.43 -2.12 -9.87
CA GLN A 5 -21.21 -0.76 -9.40
C GLN A 5 -19.72 -0.58 -9.11
N THR A 6 -18.90 -0.85 -10.12
CA THR A 6 -17.62 -0.15 -10.29
C THR A 6 -17.95 1.31 -10.60
N SER A 7 -18.42 2.05 -9.58
CA SER A 7 -18.57 3.50 -9.66
C SER A 7 -17.19 4.06 -9.97
N SER A 8 -16.95 4.39 -11.23
CA SER A 8 -15.73 5.03 -11.71
C SER A 8 -15.57 6.32 -10.92
N MET A 9 -14.74 6.30 -9.87
CA MET A 9 -14.33 7.55 -9.27
C MET A 9 -13.59 8.34 -10.35
N SER A 10 -14.19 9.44 -10.80
CA SER A 10 -13.55 10.33 -11.77
C SER A 10 -12.29 10.94 -11.17
N ALA A 11 -11.33 11.35 -12.01
CA ALA A 11 -10.11 12.04 -11.55
C ALA A 11 -10.41 13.22 -10.60
N ASN A 12 -11.55 13.90 -10.80
CA ASN A 12 -12.00 15.01 -9.95
C ASN A 12 -12.32 14.59 -8.51
N GLN A 13 -12.77 13.35 -8.27
CA GLN A 13 -13.06 12.87 -6.91
C GLN A 13 -11.77 12.58 -6.13
N TRP A 14 -10.71 12.15 -6.81
CA TRP A 14 -9.39 11.94 -6.20
C TRP A 14 -8.72 13.24 -5.77
N GLN A 15 -8.97 14.34 -6.47
CA GLN A 15 -8.50 15.67 -6.05
C GLN A 15 -9.15 16.15 -4.74
N ALA A 16 -10.35 15.68 -4.43
CA ALA A 16 -11.06 16.02 -3.20
C ALA A 16 -10.77 15.04 -2.05
N ALA A 17 -10.12 13.91 -2.32
CA ALA A 17 -9.80 12.91 -1.31
C ALA A 17 -8.58 13.32 -0.48
N THR A 18 -8.64 13.12 0.83
CA THR A 18 -7.46 13.25 1.70
C THR A 18 -6.57 12.03 1.52
N LEU A 19 -5.42 12.23 0.88
CA LEU A 19 -4.42 11.18 0.67
C LEU A 19 -3.54 11.03 1.91
N LEU A 20 -3.39 9.80 2.38
CA LEU A 20 -2.51 9.42 3.47
C LEU A 20 -1.31 8.67 2.88
N HIS A 21 -0.11 9.08 3.29
CA HIS A 21 1.15 8.60 2.74
C HIS A 21 2.01 7.93 3.79
N ASP A 22 2.63 6.81 3.41
CA ASP A 22 3.91 6.42 3.98
C ASP A 22 5.02 7.16 3.22
N ALA A 23 5.58 8.19 3.85
CA ALA A 23 6.57 9.09 3.28
C ALA A 23 7.96 8.46 3.12
N MET A 24 8.17 7.25 3.62
CA MET A 24 9.45 6.53 3.55
C MET A 24 9.25 5.09 3.04
N PRO A 25 8.67 4.87 1.84
CA PRO A 25 8.30 3.52 1.42
C PRO A 25 9.55 2.65 1.13
N TRP A 26 10.62 3.24 0.58
CA TRP A 26 11.98 2.67 0.54
C TRP A 26 13.02 3.76 0.18
N GLU A 27 14.30 3.42 0.31
CA GLU A 27 15.42 4.32 0.04
C GLU A 27 15.36 4.86 -1.40
N LYS A 28 15.36 6.19 -1.56
CA LYS A 28 15.30 6.95 -2.84
C LYS A 28 13.93 7.04 -3.54
N ALA A 29 12.87 6.45 -2.99
CA ALA A 29 11.52 6.74 -3.47
C ALA A 29 11.12 8.18 -3.13
N THR A 30 10.30 8.81 -3.98
CA THR A 30 9.61 10.04 -3.57
C THR A 30 8.60 9.72 -2.47
N ARG A 31 8.29 10.71 -1.62
CA ARG A 31 7.40 10.51 -0.47
C ARG A 31 5.95 10.19 -0.83
N ASP A 32 5.56 10.40 -2.09
CA ASP A 32 4.24 10.15 -2.65
C ASP A 32 4.24 9.00 -3.68
N TYR A 33 5.34 8.24 -3.77
CA TYR A 33 5.58 7.27 -4.84
C TYR A 33 4.45 6.25 -5.00
N GLU A 34 3.90 5.72 -3.89
CA GLU A 34 2.84 4.72 -3.95
C GLU A 34 1.57 5.25 -4.64
N TRP A 35 1.21 6.51 -4.35
CA TRP A 35 0.10 7.20 -4.99
C TRP A 35 0.38 7.53 -6.45
N LEU A 36 1.59 8.01 -6.77
CA LEU A 36 2.01 8.25 -8.16
C LEU A 36 1.91 6.98 -9.01
N TYR A 37 2.44 5.89 -8.48
CA TYR A 37 2.43 4.59 -9.17
C TYR A 37 0.99 4.09 -9.36
N TRP A 38 0.16 4.13 -8.32
CA TRP A 38 -1.24 3.71 -8.42
C TRP A 38 -2.04 4.57 -9.39
N ALA A 39 -1.93 5.91 -9.31
CA ALA A 39 -2.62 6.83 -10.20
C ALA A 39 -2.27 6.56 -11.67
N SER A 40 -0.96 6.41 -11.96
CA SER A 40 -0.49 6.07 -13.30
C SER A 40 -1.01 4.70 -13.76
N ALA A 41 -1.00 3.68 -12.91
CA ALA A 41 -1.49 2.34 -13.25
C ALA A 41 -3.00 2.32 -13.53
N MET A 42 -3.76 3.20 -12.88
CA MET A 42 -5.20 3.35 -13.06
C MET A 42 -5.58 4.36 -14.17
N GLY A 43 -4.61 5.03 -14.79
CA GLY A 43 -4.85 6.04 -15.83
C GLY A 43 -5.41 7.35 -15.30
N PHE A 44 -5.19 7.67 -14.02
CA PHE A 44 -5.59 8.94 -13.42
C PHE A 44 -4.44 9.95 -13.43
N ASP A 45 -4.77 11.21 -13.69
CA ASP A 45 -3.86 12.35 -13.61
C ASP A 45 -4.37 13.33 -12.56
N PHE A 46 -3.77 13.30 -11.37
CA PHE A 46 -4.05 14.22 -10.27
C PHE A 46 -2.79 14.45 -9.44
N LYS A 47 -2.76 15.56 -8.69
CA LYS A 47 -1.65 15.88 -7.80
C LYS A 47 -1.64 14.91 -6.60
N THR A 48 -0.65 14.04 -6.53
CA THR A 48 -0.48 13.03 -5.47
C THR A 48 0.29 13.55 -4.25
N ASP A 49 1.21 14.50 -4.43
CA ASP A 49 2.01 15.09 -3.34
C ASP A 49 1.21 16.13 -2.52
N VAL A 50 0.08 15.67 -1.96
CA VAL A 50 -0.84 16.42 -1.10
C VAL A 50 -1.38 15.51 0.00
N GLY A 51 -1.95 16.10 1.05
CA GLY A 51 -2.52 15.35 2.17
C GLY A 51 -1.53 15.18 3.32
N HIS A 52 -1.61 14.05 4.02
CA HIS A 52 -0.86 13.79 5.24
C HIS A 52 0.25 12.76 5.03
N PHE A 53 1.43 13.08 5.56
CA PHE A 53 2.64 12.27 5.43
C PHE A 53 3.03 11.70 6.78
N PHE A 54 3.09 10.38 6.85
CA PHE A 54 3.56 9.64 8.01
C PHE A 54 4.92 9.01 7.69
N ASN A 55 5.76 8.81 8.69
CA ASN A 55 7.07 8.16 8.50
C ASN A 55 7.00 6.63 8.60
N ARG A 56 5.82 6.06 8.81
CA ARG A 56 5.56 4.62 8.94
C ARG A 56 4.19 4.28 8.37
N THR A 57 4.09 3.13 7.72
CA THR A 57 2.85 2.58 7.18
C THR A 57 1.75 2.45 8.24
N ASP A 58 2.06 1.95 9.44
CA ASP A 58 1.06 1.67 10.47
C ASP A 58 0.34 2.92 11.00
N MET A 59 1.01 4.08 10.99
CA MET A 59 0.39 5.37 11.33
C MET A 59 -0.59 5.82 10.24
N ALA A 60 -0.24 5.66 8.96
CA ALA A 60 -1.13 5.97 7.84
C ALA A 60 -2.37 5.06 7.87
N MET A 61 -2.19 3.77 8.18
CA MET A 61 -3.29 2.81 8.34
C MET A 61 -4.20 3.17 9.51
N SER A 62 -3.64 3.51 10.68
CA SER A 62 -4.42 3.93 11.84
C SER A 62 -5.26 5.18 11.55
N ALA A 63 -4.71 6.12 10.79
CA ALA A 63 -5.45 7.31 10.35
C ALA A 63 -6.58 6.97 9.35
N ALA A 64 -6.35 6.02 8.45
CA ALA A 64 -7.39 5.52 7.53
C ALA A 64 -8.53 4.85 8.30
N GLU A 65 -8.23 3.99 9.28
CA GLU A 65 -9.22 3.35 10.15
C GLU A 65 -10.02 4.37 10.97
N ALA A 66 -9.39 5.47 11.38
CA ALA A 66 -10.05 6.59 12.06
C ALA A 66 -10.87 7.48 11.11
N GLY A 67 -10.91 7.18 9.80
CA GLY A 67 -11.69 7.93 8.81
C GLY A 67 -11.06 9.25 8.36
N VAL A 68 -9.75 9.46 8.59
CA VAL A 68 -9.04 10.70 8.22
C VAL A 68 -8.90 10.83 6.69
N GLY A 69 -8.78 9.72 5.97
CA GLY A 69 -8.54 9.73 4.54
C GLY A 69 -8.34 8.32 3.96
N ILE A 70 -7.76 8.28 2.76
CA ILE A 70 -7.47 7.04 2.04
C ILE A 70 -5.96 6.80 2.10
N ALA A 71 -5.55 5.58 2.45
CA ALA A 71 -4.16 5.15 2.47
C ALA A 71 -3.90 4.07 1.42
N MET A 72 -2.70 4.08 0.84
CA MET A 72 -2.18 2.92 0.13
C MET A 72 -1.67 1.89 1.15
N ALA A 73 -1.95 0.61 0.91
CA ALA A 73 -1.68 -0.46 1.84
C ALA A 73 -1.15 -1.72 1.16
N ARG A 74 -0.45 -2.56 1.92
CA ARG A 74 0.04 -3.86 1.47
C ARG A 74 -0.95 -4.94 1.90
N MET A 75 -1.43 -5.74 0.95
CA MET A 75 -2.42 -6.80 1.24
C MET A 75 -1.98 -7.73 2.38
N ALA A 76 -0.68 -8.04 2.46
CA ALA A 76 -0.10 -8.88 3.51
C ALA A 76 -0.20 -8.29 4.93
N LEU A 77 -0.56 -7.01 5.08
CA LEU A 77 -0.61 -6.30 6.36
C LEU A 77 -2.03 -5.87 6.77
N ILE A 78 -3.04 -6.10 5.92
CA ILE A 78 -4.40 -5.56 6.12
C ILE A 78 -5.52 -6.60 6.03
N GLU A 79 -5.18 -7.88 6.08
CA GLU A 79 -6.17 -8.96 5.94
C GLU A 79 -7.22 -8.91 7.05
N ASP A 80 -6.81 -8.65 8.29
CA ASP A 80 -7.71 -8.54 9.44
C ASP A 80 -8.66 -7.34 9.30
N GLU A 81 -8.15 -6.19 8.87
CA GLU A 81 -8.93 -4.96 8.69
C GLU A 81 -9.98 -5.12 7.60
N LEU A 82 -9.65 -5.80 6.51
CA LEU A 82 -10.57 -6.10 5.41
C LEU A 82 -11.62 -7.14 5.80
N THR A 83 -11.22 -8.22 6.47
CA THR A 83 -12.15 -9.29 6.89
C THR A 83 -13.13 -8.80 7.95
N THR A 84 -12.67 -7.97 8.89
CA THR A 84 -13.50 -7.36 9.93
C THR A 84 -14.22 -6.09 9.49
N LYS A 85 -13.97 -5.61 8.26
CA LYS A 85 -14.55 -4.40 7.66
C LYS A 85 -14.24 -3.11 8.43
N ARG A 86 -13.14 -3.06 9.20
CA ARG A 86 -12.58 -1.79 9.70
C ARG A 86 -12.08 -0.92 8.55
N LEU A 87 -11.59 -1.57 7.50
CA LEU A 87 -11.24 -0.94 6.23
C LEU A 87 -12.01 -1.60 5.09
N VAL A 88 -12.13 -0.85 3.99
CA VAL A 88 -12.66 -1.34 2.72
C VAL A 88 -11.71 -0.93 1.60
N SER A 89 -11.48 -1.82 0.63
CA SER A 89 -10.77 -1.47 -0.60
C SER A 89 -11.78 -1.30 -1.74
N PRO A 90 -11.87 -0.11 -2.37
CA PRO A 90 -12.75 0.11 -3.51
C PRO A 90 -12.22 -0.51 -4.82
N PHE A 91 -10.95 -0.91 -4.88
CA PHE A 91 -10.31 -1.48 -6.06
C PHE A 91 -9.64 -2.82 -5.76
N ALA A 92 -9.46 -3.62 -6.81
CA ALA A 92 -8.60 -4.79 -6.75
C ALA A 92 -7.13 -4.37 -6.53
N PRO A 93 -6.34 -5.16 -5.78
CA PRO A 93 -4.93 -4.87 -5.59
C PRO A 93 -4.16 -4.97 -6.92
N ILE A 94 -3.18 -4.08 -7.09
CA ILE A 94 -2.24 -4.11 -8.21
C ILE A 94 -0.87 -4.61 -7.73
N PRO A 95 -0.03 -5.21 -8.60
CA PRO A 95 1.34 -5.57 -8.24
C PRO A 95 2.11 -4.33 -7.78
N ALA A 96 2.74 -4.42 -6.61
CA ALA A 96 3.62 -3.36 -6.15
C ALA A 96 4.85 -3.26 -7.06
N ASN A 97 5.29 -2.04 -7.38
CA ASN A 97 6.58 -1.81 -8.03
C ASN A 97 7.75 -1.83 -7.04
N ALA A 98 7.68 -2.74 -6.07
CA ALA A 98 8.63 -2.93 -4.99
C ALA A 98 8.63 -4.41 -4.58
N GLY A 99 9.76 -4.87 -4.03
CA GLY A 99 9.94 -6.26 -3.63
C GLY A 99 10.74 -6.39 -2.33
N TYR A 100 10.52 -7.49 -1.63
CA TYR A 100 11.32 -7.86 -0.47
C TYR A 100 12.51 -8.73 -0.94
N TYR A 101 13.71 -8.33 -0.55
CA TYR A 101 14.95 -9.02 -0.94
C TYR A 101 15.67 -9.54 0.30
N LEU A 102 16.05 -10.82 0.27
CA LEU A 102 16.93 -11.42 1.28
C LEU A 102 18.38 -11.26 0.82
N ILE A 103 19.13 -10.39 1.47
CA ILE A 103 20.56 -10.19 1.21
C ILE A 103 21.37 -11.00 2.22
N MET A 104 22.22 -11.91 1.73
CA MET A 104 23.08 -12.75 2.56
C MET A 104 24.55 -12.46 2.26
N ASN A 105 25.30 -11.99 3.26
CA ASN A 105 26.73 -11.72 3.12
C ASN A 105 27.58 -13.01 3.27
N THR A 106 27.18 -13.89 4.20
CA THR A 106 27.88 -15.15 4.46
C THR A 106 26.91 -16.32 4.32
N ARG A 107 27.31 -17.35 3.57
CA ARG A 107 26.57 -18.61 3.49
C ARG A 107 27.10 -19.57 4.54
N SER A 108 26.26 -19.89 5.53
CA SER A 108 26.49 -20.92 6.53
C SER A 108 25.28 -21.85 6.63
N GLN A 109 25.42 -22.98 7.32
CA GLN A 109 24.29 -23.89 7.52
C GLN A 109 23.11 -23.22 8.24
N SER A 110 23.39 -22.31 9.18
CA SER A 110 22.35 -21.57 9.90
C SER A 110 21.61 -20.57 9.00
N THR A 111 22.32 -19.87 8.11
CA THR A 111 21.70 -18.91 7.20
C THR A 111 20.85 -19.61 6.14
N GLU A 112 21.28 -20.77 5.64
CA GLU A 112 20.46 -21.56 4.71
C GLU A 112 19.21 -22.13 5.39
N ARG A 113 19.32 -22.64 6.62
CA ARG A 113 18.14 -23.07 7.39
C ARG A 113 17.14 -21.94 7.61
N PHE A 114 17.62 -20.74 7.94
CA PHE A 114 16.75 -19.58 8.10
C PHE A 114 16.10 -19.17 6.77
N ARG A 115 16.85 -19.14 5.68
CA ARG A 115 16.33 -18.87 4.33
C ARG A 115 15.24 -19.87 3.94
N GLU A 116 15.49 -21.16 4.13
CA GLU A 116 14.52 -22.22 3.84
C GLU A 116 13.26 -22.11 4.68
N TRP A 117 13.39 -21.78 5.97
CA TRP A 117 12.24 -21.52 6.83
C TRP A 117 11.45 -20.29 6.36
N LEU A 118 12.14 -19.19 6.06
CA LEU A 118 11.52 -17.93 5.64
C LEU A 118 10.72 -18.09 4.34
N LEU A 119 11.27 -18.82 3.36
CA LEU A 119 10.58 -19.14 2.10
C LEU A 119 9.32 -20.00 2.29
N LYS A 120 9.14 -20.65 3.45
CA LYS A 120 7.89 -21.37 3.79
C LYS A 120 6.88 -20.50 4.53
N GLN A 121 7.24 -19.28 4.93
CA GLN A 121 6.34 -18.33 5.61
C GLN A 121 5.65 -17.36 4.64
N ILE A 122 6.07 -17.38 3.37
CA ILE A 122 5.50 -16.58 2.27
C ILE A 122 4.56 -17.48 1.47
#